data_AF-A0AAU4C9M5-F1
#
_entry.id   AF-A0AAU4C9M5-F1
#
_cell.length_a   1.000
_cell.length_b   1.000
_cell.length_c   1.000
_cell.angle_alpha   90.00
_cell.angle_beta   90.00
_cell.angle_gamma   90.00
#
_symmetry.space_group_name_H-M   'P 1'
#
loop_
_entity.id
_entity.type
_entity.pdbx_description
1 polymer ?
#
loop_
_entity_poly.entity_id
_entity_poly.type
_entity_poly.pdbx_seq_one_letter_code
_entity_poly.pdbx_strand_id
1 'polypeptide(L)'
;MFHGSIPTPLRSIIYEHAGTWPGDDVYVGCSGNFTIERVLYSRFGKDRRVHGNDIQGYSCALGWWLADQELDYRLKPEYLEQVPWLEPYTQERTDLLATIMLGTRFLGYVGKHGDYHRRVMVATELQWERMHSKTVAKLQGLETRIGSFYAGDVRDYLRDAVPTEAPVVMFPPFYAKDYQSQFASIDEAFDWPVPDFRNLDEDGKEEIIAQVQDRPNWMLGLHIEREALRDRLVGVVQTANRGLPIFVYAGGGPSRIVQPRQILEPLPMRKLGPTEDLGDKITVHPINMAQFCMVRSEFMSKTILPGSPLEACAVAVDGRLIGAFAFNEDKYDTHGAYLLSDFPVSWTRYRRLSKLIVMVACSKEVQHLMQRRLSRKINTWATTAFSDRPNSAKYGRGIPGCKLTKRQEPGSDGIHRYQLQYDGVFGRHTLAETLDLWKRKHGHDLKDTTP
;
A
#
# COMPACT_ATOMS: atom_id res chain seq x y z
N MET A 1 2.84 1.13 4.23
CA MET A 1 3.37 2.51 4.32
C MET A 1 2.60 3.18 5.46
N PHE A 2 3.26 3.96 6.31
CA PHE A 2 2.56 4.73 7.36
C PHE A 2 1.67 5.78 6.69
N HIS A 3 0.40 5.88 7.08
CA HIS A 3 -0.49 6.92 6.57
C HIS A 3 0.03 8.29 7.03
N GLY A 4 0.08 9.30 6.15
CA GLY A 4 0.77 10.57 6.44
C GLY A 4 2.25 10.62 6.02
N SER A 5 2.73 9.67 5.20
CA SER A 5 4.04 9.73 4.54
C SER A 5 3.92 9.97 3.04
N ILE A 6 4.71 10.89 2.47
CA ILE A 6 4.76 11.09 1.02
C ILE A 6 5.71 10.11 0.31
N PRO A 7 5.42 9.70 -0.94
CA PRO A 7 6.27 8.78 -1.70
C PRO A 7 7.58 9.43 -2.16
N THR A 8 8.62 8.62 -2.38
CA THR A 8 9.98 9.08 -2.77
C THR A 8 10.00 10.05 -3.96
N PRO A 9 9.21 9.86 -5.03
CA PRO A 9 9.23 10.82 -6.13
C PRO A 9 8.66 12.18 -5.75
N LEU A 10 7.62 12.24 -4.90
CA LEU A 10 7.11 13.51 -4.37
C LEU A 10 8.16 14.19 -3.49
N ARG A 11 8.89 13.42 -2.67
CA ARG A 11 10.04 13.96 -1.90
C ARG A 11 11.09 14.60 -2.80
N SER A 12 11.37 13.99 -3.94
CA SER A 12 12.36 14.50 -4.90
C SER A 12 11.89 15.81 -5.55
N ILE A 13 10.60 15.91 -5.88
CA ILE A 13 9.99 17.15 -6.39
C ILE A 13 10.07 18.26 -5.34
N ILE A 14 9.69 17.98 -4.09
CA ILE A 14 9.79 18.95 -2.99
C ILE A 14 11.24 19.40 -2.79
N TYR A 15 12.19 18.45 -2.76
CA TYR A 15 13.61 18.75 -2.64
C TYR A 15 14.07 19.71 -3.73
N GLU A 16 13.69 19.47 -4.99
CA GLU A 16 14.07 20.30 -6.12
C GLU A 16 13.47 21.71 -6.04
N HIS A 17 12.16 21.82 -5.82
CA HIS A 17 11.48 23.12 -5.73
C HIS A 17 11.95 23.95 -4.55
N ALA A 18 12.12 23.35 -3.37
CA ALA A 18 12.60 24.06 -2.21
C ALA A 18 13.95 24.76 -2.49
N GLY A 19 14.77 24.16 -3.36
CA GLY A 19 16.03 24.72 -3.83
C GLY A 19 15.98 26.05 -4.54
N THR A 20 14.81 26.42 -5.04
CA THR A 20 14.60 27.65 -5.79
C THR A 20 14.06 28.77 -4.90
N TRP A 21 13.63 28.46 -3.67
CA TRP A 21 13.07 29.44 -2.75
C TRP A 21 14.16 30.28 -2.08
N PRO A 22 13.93 31.60 -1.90
CA PRO A 22 14.87 32.49 -1.22
C PRO A 22 15.13 32.05 0.23
N GLY A 23 16.22 32.55 0.81
CA GLY A 23 16.91 32.03 2.01
C GLY A 23 16.21 32.14 3.37
N ASP A 24 14.89 32.01 3.41
CA ASP A 24 14.08 32.14 4.63
C ASP A 24 13.70 30.80 5.25
N ASP A 25 13.13 30.80 6.45
CA ASP A 25 12.58 29.59 7.06
C ASP A 25 11.43 29.01 6.20
N VAL A 26 11.25 27.69 6.25
CA VAL A 26 10.23 26.98 5.44
C VAL A 26 9.12 26.46 6.34
N TYR A 27 7.88 26.66 5.94
CA TYR A 27 6.70 26.31 6.73
C TYR A 27 5.95 25.15 6.08
N VAL A 28 5.60 24.17 6.89
CA VAL A 28 4.95 22.93 6.46
C VAL A 28 3.62 22.79 7.18
N GLY A 29 2.55 22.66 6.40
CA GLY A 29 1.21 22.36 6.90
C GLY A 29 0.85 20.89 6.69
N CYS A 30 0.13 20.32 7.66
CA CYS A 30 -0.29 18.92 7.67
C CYS A 30 0.90 17.93 7.62
N SER A 31 1.81 18.04 8.59
CA SER A 31 3.10 17.34 8.66
C SER A 31 3.01 15.81 8.62
N GLY A 32 1.97 15.22 9.21
CA GLY A 32 1.80 13.77 9.33
C GLY A 32 3.02 13.11 9.99
N ASN A 33 3.73 12.29 9.22
CA ASN A 33 4.94 11.60 9.69
C ASN A 33 6.25 12.38 9.42
N PHE A 34 6.16 13.69 9.28
CA PHE A 34 7.27 14.63 9.09
C PHE A 34 8.15 14.33 7.87
N THR A 35 7.56 13.73 6.84
CA THR A 35 8.31 13.32 5.64
C THR A 35 8.73 14.49 4.77
N ILE A 36 8.01 15.61 4.81
CA ILE A 36 8.37 16.84 4.09
C ILE A 36 9.53 17.53 4.82
N GLU A 37 9.42 17.65 6.14
CA GLU A 37 10.39 18.29 7.02
C GLU A 37 11.74 17.58 6.96
N ARG A 38 11.74 16.25 6.94
CA ARG A 38 12.97 15.46 6.75
C ARG A 38 13.64 15.72 5.39
N VAL A 39 12.85 15.94 4.34
CA VAL A 39 13.39 16.28 3.01
C VAL A 39 13.99 17.68 3.02
N LEU A 40 13.27 18.65 3.59
CA LEU A 40 13.74 20.03 3.71
C LEU A 40 15.01 20.11 4.59
N TYR A 41 15.02 19.41 5.72
CA TYR A 41 16.20 19.28 6.58
C TYR A 41 17.37 18.63 5.85
N SER A 42 17.14 17.58 5.05
CA SER A 42 18.20 16.96 4.25
C SER A 42 18.77 17.90 3.18
N ARG A 43 18.00 18.90 2.76
CA ARG A 43 18.42 19.90 1.78
C ARG A 43 19.21 21.04 2.42
N PHE A 44 18.70 21.58 3.51
CA PHE A 44 19.20 22.83 4.09
C PHE A 44 19.97 22.62 5.40
N GLY A 45 19.96 21.42 5.97
CA GLY A 45 20.57 21.15 7.27
C GLY A 45 20.06 22.11 8.33
N LYS A 46 20.99 22.80 8.99
CA LYS A 46 20.71 23.81 10.02
C LYS A 46 20.65 25.24 9.47
N ASP A 47 20.90 25.43 8.17
CA ASP A 47 21.01 26.77 7.56
C ASP A 47 19.65 27.45 7.37
N ARG A 48 18.57 26.66 7.27
CA ARG A 48 17.18 27.13 7.22
C ARG A 48 16.34 26.32 8.17
N ARG A 49 15.56 26.97 9.04
CA ARG A 49 14.68 26.26 9.94
C ARG A 49 13.44 25.82 9.19
N VAL A 50 12.93 24.66 9.57
CA VAL A 50 11.66 24.14 9.07
C VAL A 50 10.67 24.21 10.21
N HIS A 51 9.46 24.70 9.96
CA HIS A 51 8.39 24.80 10.94
C HIS A 51 7.24 23.89 10.51
N GLY A 52 6.71 23.09 11.42
CA GLY A 52 5.68 22.11 11.13
C GLY A 52 4.34 22.43 11.78
N ASN A 53 3.28 21.80 11.28
CA ASN A 53 1.93 21.92 11.81
C ASN A 53 1.13 20.63 11.59
N ASP A 54 0.42 20.20 12.62
CA ASP A 54 -0.60 19.14 12.53
C ASP A 54 -1.60 19.25 13.70
N ILE A 55 -2.63 18.41 13.65
CA ILE A 55 -3.70 18.30 14.65
C ILE A 55 -3.76 16.92 15.33
N GLN A 56 -3.12 15.89 14.76
CA GLN A 56 -3.26 14.52 15.25
C GLN A 56 -2.34 14.23 16.43
N GLY A 57 -2.81 13.46 17.42
CA GLY A 57 -2.01 13.12 18.60
C GLY A 57 -0.64 12.51 18.27
N TYR A 58 -0.58 11.55 17.33
CA TYR A 58 0.71 11.01 16.89
C TYR A 58 1.65 12.09 16.30
N SER A 59 1.12 12.90 15.38
CA SER A 59 1.91 13.93 14.69
C SER A 59 2.33 15.05 15.65
N CYS A 60 1.47 15.44 16.58
CA CYS A 60 1.77 16.42 17.61
C CYS A 60 2.88 15.94 18.54
N ALA A 61 2.82 14.70 19.01
CA ALA A 61 3.89 14.10 19.80
C ALA A 61 5.24 14.13 19.08
N LEU A 62 5.26 13.74 17.80
CA LEU A 62 6.46 13.76 16.99
C LEU A 62 6.96 15.19 16.70
N GLY A 63 6.04 16.13 16.44
CA GLY A 63 6.34 17.53 16.21
C GLY A 63 6.96 18.22 17.41
N TRP A 64 6.34 18.09 18.58
CA TRP A 64 6.89 18.61 19.84
C TRP A 64 8.27 18.01 20.13
N TRP A 65 8.44 16.69 19.91
CA TRP A 65 9.73 16.05 20.08
C TRP A 65 10.81 16.63 19.15
N LEU A 66 10.51 16.76 17.85
CA LEU A 66 11.42 17.30 16.83
C LEU A 66 11.76 18.78 17.03
N ALA A 67 10.84 19.54 17.61
CA ALA A 67 10.96 20.98 17.89
C ALA A 67 11.62 21.29 19.25
N ASP A 68 12.05 20.26 19.97
CA ASP A 68 12.53 20.39 21.36
C ASP A 68 11.51 21.01 22.34
N GLN A 69 10.21 20.86 22.05
CA GLN A 69 9.10 21.31 22.90
C GLN A 69 8.64 20.23 23.87
N GLU A 70 7.92 20.65 24.91
CA GLU A 70 7.36 19.77 25.93
C GLU A 70 6.41 18.73 25.31
N LEU A 71 6.56 17.47 25.72
CA LEU A 71 5.74 16.35 25.28
C LEU A 71 4.74 15.98 26.38
N ASP A 72 3.62 16.70 26.45
CA ASP A 72 2.60 16.51 27.49
C ASP A 72 1.62 15.38 27.11
N TYR A 73 2.06 14.13 27.30
CA TYR A 73 1.23 12.94 27.17
C TYR A 73 1.28 12.14 28.46
N ARG A 74 0.10 11.71 28.95
CA ARG A 74 -0.01 10.88 30.15
C ARG A 74 -0.89 9.68 29.85
N LEU A 75 -0.38 8.48 30.08
CA LEU A 75 -1.17 7.26 29.91
C LEU A 75 -2.31 7.26 30.94
N LYS A 76 -3.55 7.10 30.47
CA LYS A 76 -4.71 7.12 31.36
C LYS A 76 -4.69 5.93 32.34
N PRO A 77 -5.13 6.10 33.60
CA PRO A 77 -5.09 5.02 34.60
C PRO A 77 -5.78 3.73 34.15
N GLU A 78 -6.94 3.81 33.51
CA GLU A 78 -7.70 2.66 33.01
C GLU A 78 -6.99 1.89 31.88
N TYR A 79 -6.09 2.55 31.16
CA TYR A 79 -5.21 1.90 30.20
C TYR A 79 -4.00 1.29 30.90
N LEU A 80 -3.41 2.00 31.86
CA LEU A 80 -2.28 1.51 32.65
C LEU A 80 -2.63 0.21 33.39
N GLU A 81 -3.86 0.06 33.90
CA GLU A 81 -4.32 -1.20 34.49
C GLU A 81 -4.30 -2.39 33.51
N GLN A 82 -4.58 -2.15 32.23
CA GLN A 82 -4.64 -3.18 31.19
C GLN A 82 -3.26 -3.47 30.58
N VAL A 83 -2.35 -2.51 30.61
CA VAL A 83 -0.99 -2.61 30.08
C VAL A 83 0.05 -2.06 31.06
N PRO A 84 0.15 -2.63 32.28
CA PRO A 84 1.00 -2.08 33.35
C PRO A 84 2.49 -2.09 32.98
N TRP A 85 2.90 -2.99 32.08
CA TRP A 85 4.26 -3.07 31.57
C TRP A 85 4.71 -1.83 30.77
N LEU A 86 3.80 -0.90 30.42
CA LEU A 86 4.15 0.37 29.75
C LEU A 86 4.68 1.45 30.70
N GLU A 87 4.38 1.38 32.00
CA GLU A 87 4.69 2.44 32.96
C GLU A 87 6.14 2.95 32.89
N PRO A 88 7.16 2.06 32.85
CA PRO A 88 8.55 2.52 32.82
C PRO A 88 8.93 3.26 31.53
N TYR A 89 8.18 3.02 30.44
CA TYR A 89 8.47 3.53 29.10
C TYR A 89 7.72 4.82 28.77
N THR A 90 7.09 5.44 29.76
CA THR A 90 6.33 6.70 29.60
C THR A 90 6.91 7.86 30.41
N GLN A 91 8.00 7.63 31.15
CA GLN A 91 8.59 8.61 32.06
C GLN A 91 9.51 9.59 31.33
N GLU A 92 10.40 9.08 30.48
CA GLU A 92 11.36 9.90 29.76
C GLU A 92 10.81 10.34 28.41
N ARG A 93 11.14 11.56 27.98
CA ARG A 93 10.58 12.19 26.77
C ARG A 93 10.75 11.35 25.49
N THR A 94 11.92 10.75 25.29
CA THR A 94 12.17 9.92 24.10
C THR A 94 11.51 8.54 24.21
N ASP A 95 11.44 7.99 25.44
CA ASP A 95 10.78 6.72 25.69
C ASP A 95 9.26 6.85 25.50
N LEU A 96 8.68 7.95 25.97
CA LEU A 96 7.28 8.31 25.77
C LEU A 96 6.94 8.43 24.28
N LEU A 97 7.75 9.14 23.49
CA LEU A 97 7.54 9.19 22.04
C LEU A 97 7.64 7.79 21.42
N ALA A 98 8.66 7.01 21.75
CA ALA A 98 8.81 5.64 21.22
C ALA A 98 7.60 4.77 21.57
N THR A 99 7.05 4.92 22.78
CA THR A 99 5.83 4.25 23.24
C THR A 99 4.61 4.68 22.43
N ILE A 100 4.40 5.98 22.21
CA ILE A 100 3.29 6.49 21.37
C ILE A 100 3.42 5.97 19.92
N MET A 101 4.63 5.99 19.36
CA MET A 101 4.89 5.49 18.00
C MET A 101 4.56 4.01 17.85
N LEU A 102 4.97 3.17 18.80
CA LEU A 102 4.65 1.75 18.82
C LEU A 102 3.17 1.49 19.14
N GLY A 103 2.57 2.37 19.94
CA GLY A 103 1.16 2.37 20.32
C GLY A 103 0.21 2.33 19.13
N THR A 104 0.58 2.99 18.02
CA THR A 104 -0.17 2.94 16.74
C THR A 104 -0.44 1.52 16.20
N ARG A 105 0.27 0.51 16.70
CA ARG A 105 0.14 -0.89 16.25
C ARG A 105 -0.68 -1.78 17.17
N PHE A 106 -0.87 -1.41 18.43
CA PHE A 106 -1.48 -2.32 19.42
C PHE A 106 -2.52 -1.67 20.33
N LEU A 107 -2.51 -0.35 20.55
CA LEU A 107 -3.44 0.30 21.47
C LEU A 107 -4.90 0.03 21.08
N GLY A 108 -5.21 0.00 19.78
CA GLY A 108 -6.54 -0.36 19.29
C GLY A 108 -6.97 -1.82 19.53
N TYR A 109 -6.13 -2.65 20.16
CA TYR A 109 -6.46 -4.02 20.60
C TYR A 109 -6.58 -4.15 22.12
N VAL A 110 -6.21 -3.13 22.89
CA VAL A 110 -6.37 -3.11 24.35
C VAL A 110 -7.86 -3.24 24.68
N GLY A 111 -8.19 -4.07 25.68
CA GLY A 111 -9.58 -4.36 26.07
C GLY A 111 -10.38 -5.24 25.09
N LYS A 112 -9.87 -5.58 23.89
CA LYS A 112 -10.60 -6.41 22.93
C LYS A 112 -10.52 -7.90 23.24
N HIS A 113 -11.64 -8.59 23.06
CA HIS A 113 -11.75 -10.04 23.29
C HIS A 113 -11.51 -10.88 22.03
N GLY A 114 -11.11 -12.14 22.20
CA GLY A 114 -10.88 -13.12 21.13
C GLY A 114 -9.42 -13.58 21.00
N ASP A 115 -9.23 -14.77 20.43
CA ASP A 115 -7.91 -15.43 20.39
C ASP A 115 -6.87 -14.65 19.58
N TYR A 116 -7.30 -13.98 18.50
CA TYR A 116 -6.43 -13.12 17.70
C TYR A 116 -5.89 -11.94 18.51
N HIS A 117 -6.77 -11.15 19.13
CA HIS A 117 -6.38 -9.97 19.92
C HIS A 117 -5.48 -10.36 21.10
N ARG A 118 -5.83 -11.45 21.80
CA ARG A 118 -5.01 -11.99 22.89
C ARG A 118 -3.59 -12.34 22.42
N ARG A 119 -3.46 -13.01 21.28
CA ARG A 119 -2.14 -13.36 20.70
C ARG A 119 -1.34 -12.12 20.32
N VAL A 120 -1.98 -11.10 19.75
CA VAL A 120 -1.31 -9.84 19.41
C VAL A 120 -0.79 -9.14 20.67
N MET A 121 -1.61 -9.04 21.72
CA MET A 121 -1.21 -8.39 22.98
C MET A 121 -0.05 -9.14 23.66
N VAL A 122 -0.16 -10.46 23.83
CA VAL A 122 0.91 -11.28 24.42
C VAL A 122 2.20 -11.20 23.61
N ALA A 123 2.11 -11.29 22.28
CA ALA A 123 3.30 -11.18 21.42
C ALA A 123 3.93 -9.78 21.46
N THR A 124 3.13 -8.73 21.66
CA THR A 124 3.60 -7.35 21.79
C THR A 124 4.36 -7.17 23.10
N GLU A 125 3.78 -7.59 24.22
CA GLU A 125 4.39 -7.52 25.55
C GLU A 125 5.72 -8.28 25.60
N LEU A 126 5.74 -9.54 25.13
CA LEU A 126 6.95 -10.37 25.10
C LEU A 126 8.10 -9.77 24.26
N GLN A 127 7.78 -8.92 23.28
CA GLN A 127 8.77 -8.31 22.39
C GLN A 127 9.02 -6.84 22.70
N TRP A 128 8.35 -6.28 23.70
CA TRP A 128 8.25 -4.84 23.91
C TRP A 128 9.62 -4.19 24.10
N GLU A 129 10.39 -4.65 25.07
CA GLU A 129 11.72 -4.11 25.41
C GLU A 129 12.61 -4.01 24.16
N ARG A 130 12.64 -5.05 23.34
CA ARG A 130 13.41 -5.07 22.08
C ARG A 130 12.86 -4.10 21.03
N MET A 131 11.54 -4.01 20.88
CA MET A 131 10.93 -3.09 19.91
C MET A 131 11.10 -1.63 20.34
N HIS A 132 10.94 -1.35 21.63
CA HIS A 132 11.06 -0.05 22.25
C HIS A 132 12.51 0.46 22.19
N SER A 133 13.48 -0.29 22.70
CA SER A 133 14.91 0.07 22.64
C SER A 133 15.38 0.34 21.21
N LYS A 134 14.95 -0.48 20.23
CA LYS A 134 15.25 -0.26 18.81
C LYS A 134 14.61 1.02 18.26
N THR A 135 13.45 1.43 18.78
CA THR A 135 12.76 2.65 18.38
C THR A 135 13.43 3.88 19.00
N VAL A 136 13.77 3.82 20.29
CA VAL A 136 14.55 4.83 21.00
C VAL A 136 15.89 5.09 20.30
N ALA A 137 16.64 4.03 19.98
CA ALA A 137 17.92 4.17 19.27
C ALA A 137 17.77 4.86 17.91
N LYS A 138 16.66 4.62 17.19
CA LYS A 138 16.37 5.31 15.93
C LYS A 138 16.01 6.78 16.13
N LEU A 139 15.27 7.11 17.18
CA LEU A 139 14.94 8.49 17.52
C LEU A 139 16.20 9.27 17.92
N GLN A 140 17.02 8.71 18.80
CA GLN A 140 18.29 9.31 19.21
C GLN A 140 19.25 9.51 18.03
N GLY A 141 19.28 8.58 17.07
CA GLY A 141 20.07 8.70 15.84
C GLY A 141 19.46 9.62 14.77
N LEU A 142 18.29 10.22 15.01
CA LEU A 142 17.66 11.12 14.05
C LEU A 142 18.27 12.51 14.14
N GLU A 143 18.95 12.94 13.07
CA GLU A 143 19.55 14.29 12.99
C GLU A 143 18.53 15.39 12.74
N THR A 144 17.40 15.07 12.10
CA THR A 144 16.36 16.04 11.76
C THR A 144 15.83 16.74 13.02
N ARG A 145 15.85 18.07 13.00
CA ARG A 145 15.22 18.94 14.00
C ARG A 145 14.46 20.05 13.26
N ILE A 146 13.37 20.51 13.85
CA ILE A 146 12.54 21.58 13.30
C ILE A 146 12.62 22.80 14.23
N GLY A 147 12.41 24.00 13.68
CA GLY A 147 12.52 25.26 14.42
C GLY A 147 11.36 25.48 15.39
N SER A 148 10.14 25.10 15.01
CA SER A 148 8.99 25.05 15.90
C SER A 148 7.91 24.12 15.35
N PHE A 149 6.98 23.74 16.22
CA PHE A 149 5.78 23.03 15.85
C PHE A 149 4.53 23.77 16.36
N TYR A 150 3.52 23.88 15.49
CA TYR A 150 2.20 24.42 15.82
C TYR A 150 1.19 23.27 15.87
N ALA A 151 0.71 22.95 17.07
CA ALA A 151 -0.38 22.00 17.27
C ALA A 151 -1.73 22.74 17.11
N GLY A 152 -2.42 22.54 15.98
CA GLY A 152 -3.68 23.23 15.71
C GLY A 152 -4.07 23.28 14.24
N ASP A 153 -5.23 23.87 13.97
CA ASP A 153 -5.78 23.97 12.63
C ASP A 153 -4.80 24.66 11.67
N VAL A 154 -4.57 24.05 10.51
CA VAL A 154 -3.63 24.58 9.53
C VAL A 154 -4.05 25.94 8.98
N ARG A 155 -5.34 26.24 8.97
CA ARG A 155 -5.86 27.57 8.55
C ARG A 155 -5.42 28.65 9.53
N ASP A 156 -5.45 28.34 10.82
CA ASP A 156 -5.06 29.27 11.89
C ASP A 156 -3.54 29.38 11.93
N TYR A 157 -2.83 28.27 11.72
CA TYR A 157 -1.37 28.27 11.53
C TYR A 157 -0.93 29.19 10.38
N LEU A 158 -1.50 29.02 9.18
CA LEU A 158 -1.17 29.83 8.01
C LEU A 158 -1.45 31.31 8.26
N ARG A 159 -2.59 31.64 8.88
CA ARG A 159 -2.99 33.03 9.11
C ARG A 159 -2.17 33.71 10.21
N ASP A 160 -1.95 33.02 11.33
CA ASP A 160 -1.51 33.66 12.58
C ASP A 160 -0.02 33.41 12.88
N ALA A 161 0.57 32.33 12.36
CA ALA A 161 1.94 31.92 12.69
C ALA A 161 2.92 31.94 11.49
N VAL A 162 2.43 31.78 10.25
CA VAL A 162 3.28 31.77 9.05
C VAL A 162 3.42 33.18 8.47
N PRO A 163 4.65 33.74 8.37
CA PRO A 163 4.87 35.05 7.73
C PRO A 163 4.39 35.05 6.27
N THR A 164 3.80 36.15 5.81
CA THR A 164 3.19 36.26 4.46
C THR A 164 4.16 35.94 3.33
N GLU A 165 5.42 36.37 3.46
CA GLU A 165 6.45 36.15 2.46
C GLU A 165 7.13 34.78 2.54
N ALA A 166 6.84 33.99 3.57
CA ALA A 166 7.55 32.75 3.81
C ALA A 166 7.14 31.63 2.83
N PRO A 167 8.09 30.77 2.42
CA PRO A 167 7.78 29.62 1.60
C PRO A 167 6.95 28.58 2.35
N VAL A 168 5.91 28.07 1.69
CA VAL A 168 4.97 27.08 2.26
C VAL A 168 4.93 25.80 1.41
N VAL A 169 4.92 24.64 2.06
CA VAL A 169 4.67 23.36 1.40
C VAL A 169 3.67 22.52 2.16
N MET A 170 2.70 21.95 1.46
CA MET A 170 1.62 21.19 2.08
C MET A 170 1.20 19.98 1.25
N PHE A 171 0.79 18.93 1.97
CA PHE A 171 0.13 17.76 1.40
C PHE A 171 -1.10 17.40 2.25
N PRO A 172 -2.18 18.20 2.16
CA PRO A 172 -3.30 18.04 3.07
C PRO A 172 -4.13 16.78 2.76
N PRO A 173 -4.61 16.06 3.79
CA PRO A 173 -5.42 14.87 3.61
C PRO A 173 -6.87 15.24 3.30
N PHE A 174 -7.19 15.60 2.05
CA PHE A 174 -8.55 16.00 1.62
C PHE A 174 -9.61 14.86 1.57
N TYR A 175 -9.34 13.72 2.22
CA TYR A 175 -10.28 12.62 2.38
C TYR A 175 -10.98 12.70 3.74
N ALA A 176 -12.31 12.82 3.73
CA ALA A 176 -13.10 12.82 4.96
C ALA A 176 -13.07 11.44 5.66
N LYS A 177 -13.09 11.44 6.99
CA LYS A 177 -13.25 10.30 7.94
C LYS A 177 -12.06 9.36 8.17
N ASP A 178 -11.07 9.28 7.28
CA ASP A 178 -9.95 8.35 7.47
C ASP A 178 -8.83 8.93 8.36
N TYR A 179 -8.57 10.24 8.27
CA TYR A 179 -7.44 10.85 8.98
C TYR A 179 -7.59 10.81 10.52
N GLN A 180 -8.76 11.18 11.06
CA GLN A 180 -8.97 11.16 12.52
C GLN A 180 -9.03 9.74 13.11
N SER A 181 -9.55 8.77 12.37
CA SER A 181 -9.67 7.39 12.86
C SER A 181 -8.32 6.66 12.95
N GLN A 182 -7.30 7.11 12.21
CA GLN A 182 -5.98 6.49 12.18
C GLN A 182 -5.24 6.51 13.52
N PHE A 183 -5.54 7.48 14.39
CA PHE A 183 -4.86 7.64 15.69
C PHE A 183 -5.82 7.72 16.88
N ALA A 184 -7.10 7.38 16.69
CA ALA A 184 -8.11 7.40 17.75
C ALA A 184 -7.68 6.59 18.99
N SER A 185 -6.95 5.49 18.81
CA SER A 185 -6.44 4.69 19.94
C SER A 185 -5.40 5.42 20.80
N ILE A 186 -4.71 6.44 20.26
CA ILE A 186 -3.80 7.30 21.05
C ILE A 186 -4.65 8.27 21.88
N ASP A 187 -5.66 8.90 21.28
CA ASP A 187 -6.57 9.83 21.97
C ASP A 187 -7.38 9.12 23.07
N GLU A 188 -7.74 7.86 22.84
CA GLU A 188 -8.37 7.01 23.84
C GLU A 188 -7.40 6.67 24.98
N ALA A 189 -6.14 6.34 24.69
CA ALA A 189 -5.18 5.85 25.67
C ALA A 189 -4.45 6.92 26.49
N PHE A 190 -4.26 8.12 25.94
CA PHE A 190 -3.48 9.18 26.57
C PHE A 190 -4.31 10.44 26.82
N ASP A 191 -4.09 11.09 27.95
CA ASP A 191 -4.41 12.49 28.15
C ASP A 191 -3.30 13.34 27.53
N TRP A 192 -3.68 14.31 26.69
CA TRP A 192 -2.77 15.22 26.02
C TRP A 192 -3.50 16.52 25.63
N PRO A 193 -2.80 17.64 25.37
CA PRO A 193 -3.43 18.89 25.03
C PRO A 193 -3.91 18.86 23.56
N VAL A 194 -5.07 18.25 23.35
CA VAL A 194 -5.75 18.17 22.06
C VAL A 194 -6.01 19.61 21.56
N PRO A 195 -5.53 19.98 20.37
CA PRO A 195 -5.74 21.32 19.87
C PRO A 195 -7.17 21.53 19.39
N ASP A 196 -7.63 22.78 19.40
CA ASP A 196 -8.88 23.16 18.74
C ASP A 196 -8.67 23.20 17.22
N PHE A 197 -9.63 22.66 16.48
CA PHE A 197 -9.62 22.69 15.02
C PHE A 197 -11.03 22.52 14.45
N ARG A 198 -11.24 23.07 13.27
CA ARG A 198 -12.53 23.04 12.58
C ARG A 198 -12.60 21.80 11.68
N ASN A 199 -13.81 21.28 11.47
CA ASN A 199 -14.02 20.23 10.47
C ASN A 199 -13.56 20.73 9.07
N LEU A 200 -13.02 19.80 8.27
CA LEU A 200 -12.55 20.08 6.92
C LEU A 200 -13.66 19.75 5.91
N ASP A 201 -14.53 20.73 5.66
CA ASP A 201 -15.51 20.72 4.57
C ASP A 201 -14.90 21.27 3.26
N GLU A 202 -15.70 21.41 2.21
CA GLU A 202 -15.21 21.94 0.92
C GLU A 202 -14.78 23.40 1.02
N ASP A 203 -15.50 24.24 1.78
CA ASP A 203 -15.14 25.65 1.99
C ASP A 203 -13.79 25.77 2.71
N GLY A 204 -13.54 24.94 3.72
CA GLY A 204 -12.26 24.85 4.40
C GLY A 204 -11.12 24.39 3.49
N LYS A 205 -11.38 23.50 2.52
CA LYS A 205 -10.37 23.10 1.52
C LYS A 205 -10.00 24.27 0.60
N GLU A 206 -11.00 25.01 0.13
CA GLU A 206 -10.76 26.20 -0.70
C GLU A 206 -10.06 27.32 0.07
N GLU A 207 -10.40 27.51 1.35
CA GLU A 207 -9.69 28.45 2.24
C GLU A 207 -8.19 28.12 2.33
N ILE A 208 -7.84 26.85 2.57
CA ILE A 208 -6.43 26.39 2.62
C ILE A 208 -5.74 26.62 1.27
N ILE A 209 -6.39 26.24 0.17
CA ILE A 209 -5.85 26.43 -1.18
C ILE A 209 -5.56 27.91 -1.45
N ALA A 210 -6.46 28.81 -1.06
CA ALA A 210 -6.28 30.25 -1.23
C ALA A 210 -5.12 30.78 -0.36
N GLN A 211 -5.08 30.43 0.93
CA GLN A 211 -4.04 30.89 1.87
C GLN A 211 -2.62 30.43 1.47
N VAL A 212 -2.50 29.25 0.87
CA VAL A 212 -1.22 28.75 0.36
C VAL A 212 -0.80 29.50 -0.91
N GLN A 213 -1.75 29.79 -1.81
CA GLN A 213 -1.46 30.49 -3.06
C GLN A 213 -1.13 31.97 -2.89
N ASP A 214 -1.56 32.59 -1.80
CA ASP A 214 -1.24 33.97 -1.43
C ASP A 214 0.26 34.15 -1.09
N ARG A 215 1.00 33.06 -0.92
CA ARG A 215 2.44 33.10 -0.64
C ARG A 215 3.25 33.29 -1.92
N PRO A 216 4.41 33.97 -1.88
CA PRO A 216 5.25 34.12 -3.06
C PRO A 216 5.86 32.79 -3.53
N ASN A 217 6.14 31.89 -2.59
CA ASN A 217 6.74 30.58 -2.84
C ASN A 217 5.89 29.51 -2.18
N TRP A 218 5.23 28.68 -2.97
CA TRP A 218 4.39 27.64 -2.42
C TRP A 218 4.41 26.35 -3.24
N MET A 219 4.09 25.25 -2.56
CA MET A 219 3.80 23.97 -3.18
C MET A 219 2.65 23.26 -2.47
N LEU A 220 1.72 22.72 -3.24
CA LEU A 220 0.57 21.98 -2.76
C LEU A 220 0.44 20.65 -3.50
N GLY A 221 0.49 19.54 -2.77
CA GLY A 221 0.16 18.23 -3.32
C GLY A 221 -1.28 17.83 -2.98
N LEU A 222 -2.06 17.42 -3.98
CA LEU A 222 -3.45 17.01 -3.83
C LEU A 222 -3.68 15.65 -4.49
N HIS A 223 -4.60 14.88 -3.93
CA HIS A 223 -5.07 13.64 -4.55
C HIS A 223 -6.25 13.81 -5.51
N ILE A 224 -6.73 15.04 -5.64
CA ILE A 224 -7.83 15.41 -6.52
C ILE A 224 -7.29 16.47 -7.47
N GLU A 225 -7.47 16.26 -8.76
CA GLU A 225 -7.12 17.26 -9.76
C GLU A 225 -8.04 18.48 -9.60
N ARG A 226 -7.45 19.66 -9.57
CA ARG A 226 -8.14 20.96 -9.55
C ARG A 226 -7.96 21.62 -10.91
N GLU A 227 -9.02 21.66 -11.71
CA GLU A 227 -8.99 22.32 -13.03
C GLU A 227 -8.60 23.79 -12.92
N ALA A 228 -9.06 24.47 -11.86
CA ALA A 228 -8.75 25.87 -11.59
C ALA A 228 -7.25 26.15 -11.34
N LEU A 229 -6.45 25.12 -11.03
CA LEU A 229 -5.01 25.23 -10.77
C LEU A 229 -4.16 24.62 -11.89
N ARG A 230 -4.77 24.29 -13.03
CA ARG A 230 -4.10 23.52 -14.09
C ARG A 230 -2.89 24.24 -14.69
N ASP A 231 -2.93 25.57 -14.78
CA ASP A 231 -1.81 26.42 -15.18
C ASP A 231 -0.64 26.39 -14.18
N ARG A 232 -0.90 25.99 -12.93
CA ARG A 232 0.08 25.83 -11.85
C ARG A 232 0.51 24.39 -11.62
N LEU A 233 0.07 23.44 -12.46
CA LEU A 233 0.42 22.03 -12.33
C LEU A 233 1.90 21.82 -12.69
N VAL A 234 2.73 21.58 -11.68
CA VAL A 234 4.16 21.32 -11.84
C VAL A 234 4.51 19.84 -11.70
N GLY A 235 3.59 18.99 -11.24
CA GLY A 235 3.87 17.56 -11.29
C GLY A 235 2.69 16.62 -11.13
N VAL A 236 2.89 15.41 -11.62
CA VAL A 236 1.97 14.29 -11.44
C VAL A 236 2.79 13.08 -10.98
N VAL A 237 2.50 12.59 -9.77
CA VAL A 237 3.19 11.44 -9.18
C VAL A 237 2.21 10.28 -9.04
N GLN A 238 2.46 9.22 -9.79
CA GLN A 238 1.75 7.96 -9.65
C GLN A 238 2.77 6.83 -9.56
N THR A 239 2.85 6.17 -8.40
CA THR A 239 3.89 5.16 -8.10
C THR A 239 3.48 3.74 -8.46
N ALA A 240 2.17 3.50 -8.64
CA ALA A 240 1.62 2.20 -9.01
C ALA A 240 0.48 2.38 -10.02
N ASN A 241 0.28 1.40 -10.91
CA ASN A 241 -0.75 1.46 -11.96
C ASN A 241 -2.18 1.63 -11.42
N ARG A 242 -2.44 1.19 -10.19
CA ARG A 242 -3.73 1.37 -9.49
C ARG A 242 -3.65 2.38 -8.34
N GLY A 243 -2.51 3.05 -8.17
CA GLY A 243 -2.32 4.07 -7.15
C GLY A 243 -3.06 5.35 -7.57
N LEU A 244 -3.68 6.03 -6.61
CA LEU A 244 -4.22 7.36 -6.83
C LEU A 244 -3.06 8.31 -7.16
N PRO A 245 -3.14 9.09 -8.25
CA PRO A 245 -2.12 10.08 -8.56
C PRO A 245 -2.10 11.17 -7.47
N ILE A 246 -0.94 11.80 -7.34
CA ILE A 246 -0.77 13.05 -6.60
C ILE A 246 -0.47 14.13 -7.62
N PHE A 247 -1.33 15.13 -7.68
CA PHE A 247 -1.16 16.34 -8.46
C PHE A 247 -0.42 17.36 -7.62
N VAL A 248 0.69 17.87 -8.13
CA VAL A 248 1.56 18.83 -7.45
C VAL A 248 1.42 20.17 -8.15
N TYR A 249 0.94 21.15 -7.41
CA TYR A 249 0.79 22.54 -7.83
C TYR A 249 1.85 23.39 -7.14
N ALA A 250 2.37 24.42 -7.80
CA ALA A 250 3.32 25.34 -7.19
C ALA A 250 3.26 26.73 -7.83
N GLY A 251 3.73 27.74 -7.10
CA GLY A 251 3.84 29.12 -7.61
C GLY A 251 4.80 29.25 -8.79
N GLY A 252 5.78 28.34 -8.88
CA GLY A 252 6.73 28.22 -9.98
C GLY A 252 7.68 27.04 -9.79
N GLY A 253 8.65 26.90 -10.70
CA GLY A 253 9.68 25.86 -10.65
C GLY A 253 9.53 24.78 -11.74
N PRO A 254 10.37 23.73 -11.69
CA PRO A 254 10.48 22.75 -12.76
C PRO A 254 9.33 21.75 -12.79
N SER A 255 8.83 21.40 -13.98
CA SER A 255 7.76 20.40 -14.11
C SER A 255 8.28 18.96 -14.11
N ARG A 256 7.61 18.04 -13.41
CA ARG A 256 7.99 16.63 -13.27
C ARG A 256 6.80 15.69 -13.40
N ILE A 257 6.91 14.70 -14.30
CA ILE A 257 5.94 13.62 -14.42
C ILE A 257 6.60 12.32 -13.96
N VAL A 258 5.99 11.66 -12.99
CA VAL A 258 6.41 10.36 -12.49
C VAL A 258 5.26 9.38 -12.68
N GLN A 259 5.47 8.45 -13.60
CA GLN A 259 4.52 7.38 -13.87
C GLN A 259 5.07 6.03 -13.37
N PRO A 260 4.19 5.06 -13.11
CA PRO A 260 4.63 3.72 -12.74
C PRO A 260 5.44 3.13 -13.88
N ARG A 261 6.68 2.72 -13.58
CA ARG A 261 7.52 1.99 -14.52
C ARG A 261 7.50 0.52 -14.16
N GLN A 262 7.16 -0.33 -15.12
CA GLN A 262 7.29 -1.77 -14.99
C GLN A 262 8.74 -2.17 -15.28
N ILE A 263 9.43 -2.71 -14.30
CA ILE A 263 10.73 -3.35 -14.50
C ILE A 263 10.48 -4.70 -15.17
N LEU A 264 11.19 -4.98 -16.27
CA LEU A 264 11.07 -6.21 -17.04
C LEU A 264 12.42 -6.94 -17.02
N GLU A 265 12.38 -8.25 -16.77
CA GLU A 265 13.56 -9.11 -16.83
C GLU A 265 13.21 -10.36 -17.66
N PRO A 266 14.09 -10.82 -18.57
CA PRO A 266 13.87 -12.07 -19.28
C PRO A 266 13.74 -13.25 -18.33
N LEU A 267 12.75 -14.11 -18.57
CA LEU A 267 12.70 -15.44 -17.95
C LEU A 267 13.43 -16.42 -18.88
N PRO A 268 14.58 -17.01 -18.48
CA PRO A 268 15.36 -17.92 -19.32
C PRO A 268 14.71 -19.32 -19.43
N MET A 269 13.45 -19.36 -19.85
CA MET A 269 12.66 -20.57 -20.01
C MET A 269 11.96 -20.52 -21.37
N ARG A 270 12.23 -21.53 -22.21
CA ARG A 270 11.61 -21.63 -23.54
C ARG A 270 10.09 -21.79 -23.39
N LYS A 271 9.31 -21.00 -24.12
CA LYS A 271 7.85 -21.15 -24.18
C LYS A 271 7.44 -22.36 -25.01
N LEU A 272 6.36 -23.03 -24.62
CA LEU A 272 5.77 -24.10 -25.42
C LEU A 272 5.39 -23.55 -26.80
N GLY A 273 5.85 -24.22 -27.86
CA GLY A 273 5.58 -23.83 -29.24
C GLY A 273 4.10 -24.00 -29.62
N PRO A 274 3.65 -23.36 -30.72
CA PRO A 274 2.26 -23.43 -31.16
C PRO A 274 1.84 -24.86 -31.56
N THR A 275 2.75 -25.64 -32.13
CA THR A 275 2.50 -27.02 -32.60
C THR A 275 3.05 -28.10 -31.67
N GLU A 276 3.76 -27.72 -30.60
CA GLU A 276 4.36 -28.67 -29.67
C GLU A 276 3.29 -29.31 -28.78
N ASP A 277 3.43 -30.62 -28.57
CA ASP A 277 2.60 -31.36 -27.63
C ASP A 277 2.97 -31.05 -26.17
N LEU A 278 1.96 -31.10 -25.30
CA LEU A 278 2.15 -30.95 -23.87
C LEU A 278 2.79 -32.23 -23.33
N GLY A 279 4.01 -32.08 -22.80
CA GLY A 279 4.76 -33.14 -22.15
C GLY A 279 4.15 -33.68 -20.86
N ASP A 280 4.91 -34.46 -20.09
CA ASP A 280 4.39 -35.30 -19.00
C ASP A 280 4.83 -34.87 -17.59
N LYS A 281 5.84 -34.01 -17.46
CA LYS A 281 6.33 -33.56 -16.15
C LYS A 281 6.08 -32.08 -15.95
N ILE A 282 5.09 -31.75 -15.11
CA ILE A 282 4.79 -30.37 -14.73
C ILE A 282 5.60 -29.92 -13.51
N THR A 283 6.03 -28.67 -13.52
CA THR A 283 6.83 -28.04 -12.46
C THR A 283 6.37 -26.59 -12.26
N VAL A 284 6.56 -26.09 -11.05
CA VAL A 284 6.26 -24.71 -10.65
C VAL A 284 7.55 -24.05 -10.19
N HIS A 285 7.82 -22.86 -10.72
CA HIS A 285 9.04 -22.10 -10.45
C HIS A 285 8.66 -20.74 -9.88
N PRO A 286 8.96 -20.44 -8.61
CA PRO A 286 8.88 -19.07 -8.11
C PRO A 286 9.74 -18.15 -8.96
N ILE A 287 9.19 -17.01 -9.37
CA ILE A 287 9.86 -16.03 -10.22
C ILE A 287 9.79 -14.65 -9.58
N ASN A 288 10.77 -13.80 -9.88
CA ASN A 288 10.78 -12.45 -9.36
C ASN A 288 9.73 -11.57 -10.06
N MET A 289 9.45 -10.39 -9.49
CA MET A 289 8.45 -9.47 -10.05
C MET A 289 8.77 -9.05 -11.48
N ALA A 290 10.03 -8.79 -11.82
CA ALA A 290 10.43 -8.33 -13.15
C ALA A 290 10.24 -9.42 -14.23
N GLN A 291 10.53 -10.68 -13.88
CA GLN A 291 10.28 -11.86 -14.72
C GLN A 291 8.77 -12.10 -14.90
N PHE A 292 7.99 -12.05 -13.83
CA PHE A 292 6.53 -12.15 -13.93
C PHE A 292 5.95 -11.04 -14.79
N CYS A 293 6.44 -9.81 -14.61
CA CYS A 293 6.07 -8.65 -15.40
C CYS A 293 6.37 -8.87 -16.89
N MET A 294 7.51 -9.44 -17.26
CA MET A 294 7.85 -9.78 -18.64
C MET A 294 6.86 -10.77 -19.25
N VAL A 295 6.66 -11.92 -18.59
CA VAL A 295 5.76 -12.98 -19.07
C VAL A 295 4.31 -12.48 -19.17
N ARG A 296 3.88 -11.67 -18.20
CA ARG A 296 2.56 -11.03 -18.19
C ARG A 296 2.37 -10.08 -19.36
N SER A 297 3.36 -9.25 -19.69
CA SER A 297 3.27 -8.32 -20.83
C SER A 297 3.14 -9.04 -22.18
N GLU A 298 3.63 -10.29 -22.27
CA GLU A 298 3.49 -11.10 -23.49
C GLU A 298 2.11 -11.76 -23.64
N PHE A 299 1.50 -12.20 -22.54
CA PHE A 299 0.37 -13.15 -22.60
C PHE A 299 -0.92 -12.69 -21.93
N MET A 300 -0.86 -11.74 -21.00
CA MET A 300 -2.05 -11.26 -20.30
C MET A 300 -2.81 -10.25 -21.16
N SER A 301 -4.13 -10.19 -21.00
CA SER A 301 -4.95 -9.18 -21.67
C SER A 301 -4.49 -7.76 -21.31
N LYS A 302 -4.42 -6.88 -22.32
CA LYS A 302 -4.12 -5.45 -22.17
C LYS A 302 -5.13 -4.70 -21.30
N THR A 303 -6.34 -5.24 -21.15
CA THR A 303 -7.42 -4.66 -20.33
C THR A 303 -7.24 -4.92 -18.84
N ILE A 304 -6.37 -5.85 -18.44
CA ILE A 304 -6.15 -6.17 -17.03
C ILE A 304 -5.04 -5.28 -16.49
N LEU A 305 -5.41 -4.34 -15.62
CA LEU A 305 -4.44 -3.48 -14.94
C LEU A 305 -3.46 -4.32 -14.12
N PRO A 306 -2.14 -4.16 -14.33
CA PRO A 306 -1.11 -4.83 -13.55
C PRO A 306 -1.28 -4.67 -12.04
N GLY A 307 -1.26 -5.79 -11.32
CA GLY A 307 -1.13 -5.82 -9.86
C GLY A 307 0.28 -6.19 -9.41
N SER A 308 0.57 -5.95 -8.14
CA SER A 308 1.79 -6.38 -7.45
C SER A 308 1.49 -7.61 -6.60
N PRO A 309 1.76 -8.83 -7.09
CA PRO A 309 1.59 -10.04 -6.30
C PRO A 309 2.59 -10.17 -5.14
N LEU A 310 2.16 -10.86 -4.08
CA LEU A 310 3.00 -11.34 -2.98
C LEU A 310 3.95 -12.47 -3.44
N GLU A 311 3.41 -13.35 -4.29
CA GLU A 311 4.08 -14.54 -4.80
C GLU A 311 3.70 -14.75 -6.26
N ALA A 312 4.68 -14.97 -7.13
CA ALA A 312 4.48 -15.18 -8.56
C ALA A 312 5.23 -16.43 -9.02
N CYS A 313 4.61 -17.21 -9.89
CA CYS A 313 5.13 -18.49 -10.33
C CYS A 313 5.00 -18.68 -11.83
N ALA A 314 6.05 -19.17 -12.46
CA ALA A 314 6.02 -19.76 -13.79
C ALA A 314 5.63 -21.24 -13.71
N VAL A 315 4.83 -21.70 -14.67
CA VAL A 315 4.44 -23.11 -14.81
C VAL A 315 5.11 -23.68 -16.05
N ALA A 316 5.82 -24.78 -15.88
CA ALA A 316 6.53 -25.43 -16.97
C ALA A 316 6.18 -26.92 -17.08
N VAL A 317 6.08 -27.42 -18.31
CA VAL A 317 5.98 -28.85 -18.62
C VAL A 317 7.19 -29.26 -19.42
N ASP A 318 7.92 -30.27 -18.95
CA ASP A 318 9.19 -30.74 -19.52
C ASP A 318 10.16 -29.58 -19.80
N GLY A 319 10.27 -28.67 -18.84
CA GLY A 319 11.14 -27.48 -18.91
C GLY A 319 10.65 -26.35 -19.82
N ARG A 320 9.49 -26.50 -20.47
CA ARG A 320 8.89 -25.47 -21.33
C ARG A 320 7.81 -24.69 -20.59
N LEU A 321 7.87 -23.36 -20.64
CA LEU A 321 6.88 -22.47 -20.04
C LEU A 321 5.52 -22.66 -20.73
N ILE A 322 4.47 -22.92 -19.93
CA ILE A 322 3.09 -23.05 -20.40
C ILE A 322 2.17 -21.96 -19.85
N GLY A 323 2.63 -21.16 -18.88
CA GLY A 323 1.89 -20.04 -18.32
C GLY A 323 2.48 -19.56 -17.00
N ALA A 324 1.77 -18.66 -16.34
CA ALA A 324 2.13 -18.15 -15.03
C ALA A 324 0.89 -17.87 -14.19
N PHE A 325 1.06 -17.86 -12.87
CA PHE A 325 0.05 -17.42 -11.91
C PHE A 325 0.69 -16.64 -10.78
N ALA A 326 -0.12 -15.87 -10.04
CA ALA A 326 0.35 -15.08 -8.93
C ALA A 326 -0.74 -14.88 -7.85
N PHE A 327 -0.31 -14.84 -6.59
CA PHE A 327 -1.17 -14.73 -5.42
C PHE A 327 -0.91 -13.45 -4.63
N ASN A 328 -1.95 -13.01 -3.92
CA ASN A 328 -1.90 -12.09 -2.80
C ASN A 328 -2.51 -12.76 -1.56
N GLU A 329 -2.35 -12.11 -0.40
CA GLU A 329 -3.17 -12.44 0.76
C GLU A 329 -4.65 -12.18 0.45
N ASP A 330 -5.51 -13.10 0.91
CA ASP A 330 -6.93 -12.84 0.92
C ASP A 330 -7.26 -11.79 1.99
N LYS A 331 -8.12 -10.84 1.65
CA LYS A 331 -8.51 -9.73 2.53
C LYS A 331 -9.59 -10.13 3.53
N TYR A 332 -10.35 -11.19 3.25
CA TYR A 332 -11.56 -11.58 3.98
C TYR A 332 -11.40 -12.92 4.68
N ASP A 333 -10.65 -13.85 4.10
CA ASP A 333 -10.35 -15.16 4.71
C ASP A 333 -8.90 -15.23 5.18
N THR A 334 -8.70 -15.31 6.50
CA THR A 334 -7.36 -15.45 7.10
C THR A 334 -6.65 -16.75 6.72
N HIS A 335 -7.39 -17.77 6.27
CA HIS A 335 -6.87 -19.03 5.75
C HIS A 335 -6.90 -19.11 4.22
N GLY A 336 -7.22 -17.99 3.56
CA GLY A 336 -7.32 -17.88 2.11
C GLY A 336 -6.10 -17.26 1.44
N ALA A 337 -5.91 -17.60 0.16
CA ALA A 337 -5.06 -16.86 -0.76
C ALA A 337 -5.87 -16.33 -1.95
N TYR A 338 -5.62 -15.08 -2.34
CA TYR A 338 -6.29 -14.48 -3.49
C TYR A 338 -5.46 -14.69 -4.76
N LEU A 339 -5.96 -15.51 -5.69
CA LEU A 339 -5.37 -15.70 -7.01
C LEU A 339 -5.56 -14.42 -7.84
N LEU A 340 -4.53 -13.58 -7.84
CA LEU A 340 -4.51 -12.25 -8.44
C LEU A 340 -4.47 -12.30 -9.96
N SER A 341 -3.72 -13.26 -10.50
CA SER A 341 -3.48 -13.37 -11.94
C SER A 341 -3.18 -14.81 -12.28
N ASP A 342 -3.70 -15.28 -13.40
CA ASP A 342 -3.30 -16.55 -13.98
C ASP A 342 -3.61 -16.59 -15.48
N PHE A 343 -2.62 -16.97 -16.28
CA PHE A 343 -2.72 -16.92 -17.74
C PHE A 343 -1.78 -17.94 -18.39
N PRO A 344 -2.21 -18.58 -19.49
CA PRO A 344 -1.37 -19.51 -20.23
C PRO A 344 -0.52 -18.76 -21.27
N VAL A 345 0.48 -19.46 -21.81
CA VAL A 345 1.07 -19.10 -23.11
C VAL A 345 -0.03 -19.17 -24.17
N SER A 346 -0.31 -18.04 -24.81
CA SER A 346 -1.55 -17.82 -25.57
C SER A 346 -1.59 -18.51 -26.93
N TRP A 347 -0.43 -18.71 -27.57
CA TRP A 347 -0.31 -19.28 -28.93
C TRP A 347 -0.27 -20.81 -28.98
N THR A 348 -0.39 -21.51 -27.85
CA THR A 348 -0.39 -22.99 -27.85
C THR A 348 -1.59 -23.58 -28.59
N ARG A 349 -1.47 -24.82 -29.09
CA ARG A 349 -2.58 -25.57 -29.71
C ARG A 349 -3.72 -25.91 -28.75
N TYR A 350 -3.55 -25.81 -27.44
CA TYR A 350 -4.54 -26.25 -26.44
C TYR A 350 -5.52 -25.13 -26.08
N ARG A 351 -6.80 -25.27 -26.44
CA ARG A 351 -7.84 -24.24 -26.24
C ARG A 351 -8.12 -23.99 -24.74
N ARG A 352 -7.90 -24.98 -23.89
CA ARG A 352 -8.21 -24.95 -22.45
C ARG A 352 -6.98 -24.92 -21.53
N LEU A 353 -5.82 -24.52 -22.04
CA LEU A 353 -4.58 -24.48 -21.25
C LEU A 353 -4.69 -23.59 -20.00
N SER A 354 -5.46 -22.51 -20.08
CA SER A 354 -5.74 -21.63 -18.93
C SER A 354 -6.36 -22.35 -17.73
N LYS A 355 -7.11 -23.45 -17.95
CA LYS A 355 -7.65 -24.26 -16.85
C LYS A 355 -6.55 -25.04 -16.13
N LEU A 356 -5.54 -25.52 -16.86
CA LEU A 356 -4.39 -26.20 -16.26
C LEU A 356 -3.64 -25.25 -15.33
N ILE A 357 -3.45 -23.99 -15.74
CA ILE A 357 -2.75 -22.99 -14.92
C ILE A 357 -3.47 -22.77 -13.57
N VAL A 358 -4.80 -22.63 -13.57
CA VAL A 358 -5.57 -22.53 -12.31
C VAL A 358 -5.48 -23.81 -11.49
N MET A 359 -5.64 -24.98 -12.12
CA MET A 359 -5.57 -26.25 -11.40
C MET A 359 -4.20 -26.45 -10.73
N VAL A 360 -3.11 -26.09 -11.42
CA VAL A 360 -1.75 -26.08 -10.88
C VAL A 360 -1.63 -25.10 -9.72
N ALA A 361 -2.16 -23.88 -9.88
CA ALA A 361 -2.16 -22.88 -8.82
C ALA A 361 -2.88 -23.36 -7.56
N CYS A 362 -3.75 -24.37 -7.65
CA CYS A 362 -4.48 -24.94 -6.51
C CYS A 362 -3.87 -26.26 -5.97
N SER A 363 -2.72 -26.70 -6.48
CA SER A 363 -2.12 -28.00 -6.12
C SER A 363 -1.58 -28.04 -4.68
N LYS A 364 -1.25 -29.24 -4.19
CA LYS A 364 -0.61 -29.45 -2.87
C LYS A 364 0.72 -28.70 -2.74
N GLU A 365 1.53 -28.73 -3.79
CA GLU A 365 2.84 -28.09 -3.84
C GLU A 365 2.72 -26.57 -3.74
N VAL A 366 1.74 -25.98 -4.43
CA VAL A 366 1.46 -24.54 -4.35
C VAL A 366 0.85 -24.16 -3.01
N GLN A 367 0.01 -25.01 -2.41
CA GLN A 367 -0.45 -24.82 -1.03
C GLN A 367 0.72 -24.74 -0.05
N HIS A 368 1.66 -25.69 -0.12
CA HIS A 368 2.86 -25.68 0.73
C HIS A 368 3.75 -24.46 0.46
N LEU A 369 3.84 -23.98 -0.77
CA LEU A 369 4.50 -22.72 -1.10
C LEU A 369 3.83 -21.54 -0.36
N MET A 370 2.51 -21.38 -0.50
CA MET A 370 1.76 -20.27 0.11
C MET A 370 1.79 -20.32 1.64
N GLN A 371 1.67 -21.50 2.24
CA GLN A 371 1.76 -21.65 3.70
C GLN A 371 3.14 -21.26 4.25
N ARG A 372 4.22 -21.60 3.52
CA ARG A 372 5.58 -21.16 3.88
C ARG A 372 5.73 -19.65 3.71
N ARG A 373 5.17 -19.09 2.65
CA ARG A 373 5.27 -17.65 2.35
C ARG A 373 4.54 -16.79 3.39
N LEU A 374 3.39 -17.26 3.86
CA LEU A 374 2.53 -16.53 4.80
C LEU A 374 2.72 -16.96 6.26
N SER A 375 3.56 -17.96 6.53
CA SER A 375 3.78 -18.54 7.86
C SER A 375 2.49 -18.89 8.61
N ARG A 376 1.45 -19.29 7.87
CA ARG A 376 0.14 -19.68 8.43
C ARG A 376 -0.50 -20.76 7.56
N LYS A 377 -1.51 -21.42 8.13
CA LYS A 377 -2.29 -22.43 7.40
C LYS A 377 -3.13 -21.75 6.33
N ILE A 378 -3.09 -22.29 5.12
CA ILE A 378 -3.84 -21.82 3.95
C ILE A 378 -4.55 -23.02 3.33
N ASN A 379 -5.87 -22.98 3.23
CA ASN A 379 -6.68 -24.12 2.76
C ASN A 379 -7.69 -23.73 1.66
N THR A 380 -7.97 -22.45 1.50
CA THR A 380 -8.92 -21.91 0.53
C THR A 380 -8.22 -20.94 -0.42
N TRP A 381 -8.81 -20.75 -1.59
CA TRP A 381 -8.42 -19.68 -2.51
C TRP A 381 -9.64 -18.99 -3.07
N ALA A 382 -9.47 -17.73 -3.46
CA ALA A 382 -10.48 -16.96 -4.14
C ALA A 382 -9.89 -16.21 -5.35
N THR A 383 -10.71 -15.86 -6.33
CA THR A 383 -10.32 -15.01 -7.45
C THR A 383 -11.48 -14.17 -7.94
N THR A 384 -11.19 -13.17 -8.77
CA THR A 384 -12.18 -12.35 -9.46
C THR A 384 -11.98 -12.46 -10.96
N ALA A 385 -13.05 -12.77 -11.68
CA ALA A 385 -13.07 -12.82 -13.13
C ALA A 385 -14.07 -11.78 -13.67
N PHE A 386 -13.67 -11.06 -14.71
CA PHE A 386 -14.55 -10.16 -15.45
C PHE A 386 -15.02 -10.86 -16.73
N SER A 387 -16.32 -10.75 -17.05
CA SER A 387 -16.90 -11.43 -18.20
C SER A 387 -18.21 -10.77 -18.64
N ASP A 388 -18.51 -10.82 -19.93
CA ASP A 388 -19.85 -10.45 -20.44
C ASP A 388 -20.90 -11.55 -20.25
N ARG A 389 -20.46 -12.73 -19.79
CA ARG A 389 -21.33 -13.86 -19.50
C ARG A 389 -21.54 -14.00 -17.99
N PRO A 390 -22.70 -14.50 -17.54
CA PRO A 390 -23.00 -14.70 -16.12
C PRO A 390 -22.10 -15.77 -15.45
N ASN A 391 -21.28 -16.48 -16.23
CA ASN A 391 -20.29 -17.43 -15.75
C ASN A 391 -19.01 -17.35 -16.60
N SER A 392 -17.86 -17.43 -15.95
CA SER A 392 -16.56 -17.56 -16.62
C SER A 392 -16.43 -18.95 -17.27
N ALA A 393 -16.03 -19.00 -18.54
CA ALA A 393 -15.73 -20.25 -19.23
C ALA A 393 -14.54 -21.01 -18.61
N LYS A 394 -13.68 -20.28 -17.92
CA LYS A 394 -12.48 -20.78 -17.24
C LYS A 394 -12.81 -21.34 -15.86
N TYR A 395 -13.36 -20.52 -14.96
CA TYR A 395 -13.62 -20.89 -13.57
C TYR A 395 -14.97 -21.57 -13.36
N GLY A 396 -16.00 -21.18 -14.12
CA GLY A 396 -17.37 -21.62 -13.87
C GLY A 396 -17.65 -23.08 -14.21
N ARG A 397 -16.82 -23.73 -15.04
CA ARG A 397 -16.98 -25.15 -15.41
C ARG A 397 -15.64 -25.84 -15.65
N GLY A 398 -15.44 -26.99 -15.02
CA GLY A 398 -14.34 -27.91 -15.36
C GLY A 398 -13.07 -27.79 -14.51
N ILE A 399 -13.06 -26.91 -13.49
CA ILE A 399 -12.04 -26.88 -12.44
C ILE A 399 -12.64 -27.55 -11.19
N PRO A 400 -12.12 -28.71 -10.74
CA PRO A 400 -12.69 -29.42 -9.60
C PRO A 400 -12.69 -28.59 -8.32
N GLY A 401 -13.85 -28.50 -7.65
CA GLY A 401 -13.98 -27.81 -6.37
C GLY A 401 -14.04 -26.28 -6.45
N CYS A 402 -14.00 -25.70 -7.65
CA CYS A 402 -14.23 -24.26 -7.84
C CYS A 402 -15.73 -23.94 -7.90
N LYS A 403 -16.18 -22.93 -7.16
CA LYS A 403 -17.59 -22.49 -7.14
C LYS A 403 -17.70 -20.99 -7.34
N LEU A 404 -18.78 -20.55 -7.99
CA LEU A 404 -19.14 -19.14 -8.05
C LEU A 404 -19.78 -18.76 -6.72
N THR A 405 -19.24 -17.76 -6.04
CA THR A 405 -19.74 -17.28 -4.74
C THR A 405 -20.50 -15.98 -4.85
N LYS A 406 -20.07 -15.09 -5.76
CA LYS A 406 -20.69 -13.78 -5.94
C LYS A 406 -20.71 -13.39 -7.42
N ARG A 407 -21.80 -12.75 -7.83
CA ARG A 407 -21.93 -12.09 -9.13
C ARG A 407 -22.35 -10.64 -8.87
N GLN A 408 -21.71 -9.70 -9.54
CA GLN A 408 -22.02 -8.28 -9.49
C GLN A 408 -22.22 -7.75 -10.92
N GLU A 409 -23.22 -6.89 -11.09
CA GLU A 409 -23.60 -6.20 -12.33
C GLU A 409 -24.00 -4.75 -11.95
N PRO A 410 -23.42 -3.71 -12.56
CA PRO A 410 -22.33 -3.78 -13.55
C PRO A 410 -21.00 -4.26 -12.93
N GLY A 411 -20.12 -4.81 -13.77
CA GLY A 411 -18.74 -5.10 -13.37
C GLY A 411 -17.97 -3.82 -13.01
N SER A 412 -17.07 -3.89 -12.03
CA SER A 412 -16.32 -2.72 -11.57
C SER A 412 -15.16 -2.30 -12.48
N ASP A 413 -14.84 -3.06 -13.52
CA ASP A 413 -13.75 -2.73 -14.44
C ASP A 413 -14.15 -1.74 -15.54
N GLY A 414 -15.45 -1.40 -15.62
CA GLY A 414 -15.99 -0.48 -16.62
C GLY A 414 -15.97 -1.01 -18.06
N ILE A 415 -15.57 -2.28 -18.25
CA ILE A 415 -15.46 -2.91 -19.58
C ILE A 415 -16.46 -4.06 -19.70
N HIS A 416 -16.53 -4.94 -18.71
CA HIS A 416 -17.34 -6.14 -18.78
C HIS A 416 -18.64 -5.99 -18.00
N ARG A 417 -19.68 -6.67 -18.48
CA ARG A 417 -21.00 -6.65 -17.83
C ARG A 417 -20.98 -7.21 -16.41
N TYR A 418 -20.25 -8.30 -16.17
CA TYR A 418 -20.22 -8.99 -14.89
C TYR A 418 -18.83 -8.99 -14.24
N GLN A 419 -18.84 -8.83 -12.92
CA GLN A 419 -17.74 -9.22 -12.04
C GLN A 419 -18.14 -10.47 -11.25
N LEU A 420 -17.34 -11.53 -11.38
CA LEU A 420 -17.62 -12.86 -10.84
C LEU A 420 -16.55 -13.23 -9.81
N GLN A 421 -16.95 -13.57 -8.59
CA GLN A 421 -16.05 -14.11 -7.58
C GLN A 421 -16.19 -15.62 -7.53
N TYR A 422 -15.04 -16.28 -7.58
CA TYR A 422 -14.93 -17.73 -7.47
C TYR A 422 -14.08 -18.09 -6.26
N ASP A 423 -14.45 -19.16 -5.58
CA ASP A 423 -13.67 -19.76 -4.51
C ASP A 423 -13.36 -21.24 -4.81
N GLY A 424 -12.45 -21.79 -4.02
CA GLY A 424 -12.15 -23.21 -4.03
C GLY A 424 -11.23 -23.59 -2.87
N VAL A 425 -10.84 -24.86 -2.84
CA VAL A 425 -9.90 -25.37 -1.84
C VAL A 425 -8.57 -25.75 -2.47
N PHE A 426 -7.51 -25.57 -1.71
CA PHE A 426 -6.17 -26.01 -2.07
C PHE A 426 -5.98 -27.52 -1.86
N GLY A 427 -4.93 -28.05 -2.47
CA GLY A 427 -4.29 -29.28 -2.02
C GLY A 427 -5.07 -30.57 -2.31
N ARG A 428 -6.11 -30.52 -3.15
CA ARG A 428 -6.83 -31.74 -3.55
C ARG A 428 -5.98 -32.68 -4.39
N HIS A 429 -5.10 -32.13 -5.22
CA HIS A 429 -4.29 -32.86 -6.17
C HIS A 429 -2.83 -32.43 -6.10
N THR A 430 -1.90 -33.35 -6.32
CA THR A 430 -0.50 -33.05 -6.63
C THR A 430 -0.39 -32.42 -8.02
N LEU A 431 0.78 -31.91 -8.36
CA LEU A 431 1.10 -31.42 -9.69
C LEU A 431 0.90 -32.50 -10.76
N ALA A 432 1.38 -33.72 -10.51
CA ALA A 432 1.23 -34.85 -11.43
C ALA A 432 -0.25 -35.23 -11.65
N GLU A 433 -0.99 -35.43 -10.55
CA GLU A 433 -2.43 -35.72 -10.59
C GLU A 433 -3.22 -34.63 -11.32
N THR A 434 -2.81 -33.37 -11.14
CA THR A 434 -3.40 -32.21 -11.81
C THR A 434 -3.21 -32.26 -13.33
N LEU A 435 -2.00 -32.56 -13.80
CA LEU A 435 -1.70 -32.70 -15.22
C LEU A 435 -2.51 -33.86 -15.83
N ASP A 436 -2.51 -35.02 -15.19
CA ASP A 436 -3.24 -36.21 -15.66
C ASP A 436 -4.75 -35.96 -15.74
N LEU A 437 -5.31 -35.30 -14.71
CA LEU A 437 -6.72 -34.93 -14.71
C LEU A 437 -7.05 -33.94 -15.82
N TRP A 438 -6.20 -32.95 -16.05
CA TRP A 438 -6.40 -31.98 -17.12
C TRP A 438 -6.28 -32.63 -18.50
N LYS A 439 -5.27 -33.48 -18.73
CA LYS A 439 -5.09 -34.21 -20.01
C LYS A 439 -6.33 -35.04 -20.34
N ARG A 440 -6.85 -35.80 -19.36
CA ARG A 440 -8.09 -36.59 -19.53
C ARG A 440 -9.31 -35.74 -19.84
N LYS A 441 -9.51 -34.62 -19.14
CA LYS A 441 -10.74 -33.80 -19.26
C LYS A 441 -10.72 -32.78 -20.39
N HIS A 442 -9.56 -32.23 -20.71
CA HIS A 442 -9.42 -31.02 -21.54
C HIS A 442 -8.29 -31.13 -22.56
N GLY A 443 -7.35 -32.07 -22.43
CA GLY A 443 -6.17 -32.17 -23.29
C GLY A 443 -6.45 -32.47 -24.77
N HIS A 444 -7.63 -33.02 -25.07
CA HIS A 444 -8.09 -33.27 -26.44
C HIS A 444 -8.72 -32.04 -27.12
N ASP A 445 -9.00 -30.95 -26.39
CA ASP A 445 -9.60 -29.72 -26.94
C ASP A 445 -8.52 -28.83 -27.57
N LEU A 446 -8.27 -29.09 -28.84
CA LEU A 446 -7.27 -28.40 -29.65
C LEU A 446 -7.91 -27.25 -30.43
N LYS A 447 -7.15 -26.19 -30.67
CA LYS A 447 -7.49 -25.13 -31.61
C LYS A 447 -7.37 -25.68 -33.03
N ASP A 448 -8.30 -25.29 -33.89
CA ASP A 448 -8.22 -25.60 -35.32
C ASP A 448 -6.98 -24.90 -35.88
N THR A 449 -5.98 -25.69 -36.27
CA THR A 449 -4.80 -25.20 -36.96
C THR A 449 -5.17 -25.03 -38.43
N THR A 450 -5.88 -23.95 -38.75
CA THR A 450 -5.93 -23.43 -40.12
C THR A 450 -5.17 -22.10 -40.11
N PRO A 451 -4.19 -21.91 -41.02
CA PRO A 451 -3.38 -20.69 -41.11
C PRO A 451 -4.21 -19.40 -41.13
#